data_AF-M7NAT3-F1
#
_entry.id   AF-M7NAT3-F1
#
_cell.length_a   1.000
_cell.length_b   1.000
_cell.length_c   1.000
_cell.angle_alpha   90.00
_cell.angle_beta   90.00
_cell.angle_gamma   90.00
#
_symmetry.space_group_name_H-M   'P 1'
#
loop_
_entity.id
_entity.type
_entity.pdbx_description
1 polymer ?
#
loop_
_entity_poly.entity_id
_entity_poly.type
_entity_poly.pdbx_seq_one_letter_code
_entity_poly.pdbx_strand_id
1 'polypeptide(L)'
;MIENLAADQVKSFTKKLNLNEKQQEQVSGLVVSQLKSEKFKKLMGSLGADKLMGSSDNTDRIQSALLSDESFQKEMGSILDEKQMEAMKTYIPK
;
A
#
# COMPACT_ATOMS: atom_id res chain seq x y z
N MET A 1 -0.25 -5.87 14.17
CA MET A 1 0.56 -4.74 13.67
C MET A 1 0.53 -4.64 12.15
N ILE A 2 1.05 -5.64 11.42
CA ILE A 2 1.03 -5.65 9.94
C ILE A 2 -0.39 -5.50 9.38
N GLU A 3 -1.38 -6.13 10.00
CA GLU A 3 -2.79 -6.02 9.57
C GLU A 3 -3.34 -4.60 9.71
N ASN A 4 -2.98 -3.88 10.78
CA ASN A 4 -3.39 -2.48 10.96
C ASN A 4 -2.71 -1.59 9.92
N LEU A 5 -1.41 -1.79 9.69
CA LEU A 5 -0.68 -1.06 8.65
C LEU A 5 -1.30 -1.32 7.28
N ALA A 6 -1.61 -2.58 6.95
CA ALA A 6 -2.28 -2.94 5.71
C ALA A 6 -3.65 -2.27 5.59
N ALA A 7 -4.45 -2.29 6.66
CA ALA A 7 -5.76 -1.64 6.68
C ALA A 7 -5.65 -0.13 6.42
N ASP A 8 -4.65 0.55 6.99
CA ASP A 8 -4.41 1.98 6.75
C ASP A 8 -4.00 2.25 5.29
N GLN A 9 -3.14 1.41 4.71
CA GLN A 9 -2.77 1.49 3.29
C GLN A 9 -3.99 1.30 2.38
N VAL A 10 -4.78 0.25 2.63
CA VAL A 10 -6.01 -0.03 1.88
C VAL A 10 -6.97 1.14 2.00
N LYS A 11 -7.19 1.67 3.19
CA LYS A 11 -8.04 2.85 3.41
C LYS A 11 -7.56 4.07 2.62
N SER A 12 -6.24 4.28 2.54
CA SER A 12 -5.69 5.35 1.70
C SER A 12 -5.93 5.08 0.21
N PHE A 13 -5.68 3.85 -0.28
CA PHE A 13 -5.91 3.49 -1.67
C PHE A 13 -7.39 3.58 -2.04
N THR A 14 -8.30 3.11 -1.18
CA THR A 14 -9.75 3.23 -1.37
C THR A 14 -10.18 4.66 -1.59
N LYS A 15 -9.70 5.60 -0.76
CA LYS A 15 -10.04 7.02 -0.89
C LYS A 15 -9.50 7.63 -2.20
N LYS A 16 -8.34 7.19 -2.67
CA LYS A 16 -7.67 7.78 -3.83
C LYS A 16 -8.13 7.18 -5.16
N LEU A 17 -8.32 5.87 -5.17
CA LEU A 17 -8.65 5.08 -6.36
C LEU A 17 -10.14 4.73 -6.40
N ASN A 18 -10.93 5.15 -5.40
CA ASN A 18 -12.34 4.83 -5.30
C ASN A 18 -12.61 3.31 -5.42
N LEU A 19 -11.87 2.51 -4.64
CA LEU A 19 -11.94 1.05 -4.70
C LEU A 19 -13.31 0.55 -4.21
N ASN A 20 -13.92 -0.37 -4.95
CA ASN A 20 -15.11 -1.10 -4.48
C ASN A 20 -14.75 -2.19 -3.46
N GLU A 21 -15.75 -2.79 -2.80
CA GLU A 21 -15.54 -3.79 -1.74
C GLU A 21 -14.67 -4.97 -2.19
N LYS A 22 -14.91 -5.49 -3.40
CA LYS A 22 -14.13 -6.60 -3.96
C LYS A 22 -12.67 -6.20 -4.19
N GLN A 23 -12.44 -5.01 -4.74
CA GLN A 23 -11.10 -4.47 -4.93
C GLN A 23 -10.39 -4.23 -3.60
N GLN A 24 -11.10 -3.73 -2.59
CA GLN A 24 -10.55 -3.52 -1.25
C GLN A 24 -10.06 -4.83 -0.63
N GLU A 25 -10.82 -5.91 -0.77
CA GLU A 25 -10.42 -7.24 -0.29
C GLU A 25 -9.16 -7.74 -1.01
N GLN A 26 -9.12 -7.64 -2.35
CA GLN A 26 -7.97 -8.05 -3.15
C GLN A 26 -6.71 -7.22 -2.84
N VAL A 27 -6.85 -5.89 -2.74
CA VAL A 27 -5.75 -4.99 -2.37
C VAL A 27 -5.29 -5.23 -0.94
N SER A 28 -6.20 -5.55 -0.01
CA SER A 28 -5.85 -5.91 1.37
C SER A 28 -4.95 -7.14 1.41
N GLY A 29 -5.33 -8.23 0.72
CA GLY A 29 -4.50 -9.43 0.62
C GLY A 29 -3.13 -9.14 0.00
N LEU A 30 -3.10 -8.33 -1.06
CA LEU A 30 -1.88 -7.92 -1.74
C LEU A 30 -0.95 -7.12 -0.83
N VAL A 31 -1.46 -6.09 -0.16
CA VAL A 31 -0.68 -5.25 0.75
C VAL A 31 -0.16 -6.07 1.92
N VAL A 32 -0.97 -6.95 2.52
CA VAL A 32 -0.53 -7.85 3.59
C VAL A 32 0.62 -8.75 3.11
N SER A 33 0.52 -9.30 1.90
CA SER A 33 1.58 -10.11 1.30
C SER A 33 2.88 -9.31 1.15
N GLN A 34 2.79 -8.09 0.61
CA GLN A 34 3.94 -7.21 0.42
C GLN A 34 4.57 -6.81 1.76
N LEU A 35 3.78 -6.42 2.76
CA LEU A 35 4.28 -6.05 4.09
C LEU A 35 4.96 -7.22 4.83
N LYS A 36 4.58 -8.46 4.51
CA LYS A 36 5.23 -9.69 5.02
C LYS A 36 6.48 -10.08 4.23
N SER A 37 6.75 -9.46 3.09
CA SER A 37 7.97 -9.72 2.31
C SER A 37 9.22 -9.28 3.07
N GLU A 38 10.35 -9.94 2.81
CA GLU A 38 11.63 -9.58 3.43
C GLU A 38 12.08 -8.17 3.09
N LYS A 39 11.73 -7.66 1.91
CA LYS A 39 11.99 -6.27 1.49
C LYS A 39 11.29 -5.28 2.43
N PHE A 40 10.00 -5.47 2.67
CA PHE A 40 9.23 -4.59 3.55
C PHE A 40 9.54 -4.80 5.02
N LYS A 41 9.83 -6.03 5.47
CA LYS A 41 10.31 -6.28 6.83
C LYS A 41 11.60 -5.50 7.12
N LYS A 42 12.55 -5.47 6.16
CA LYS A 42 13.77 -4.66 6.29
C LYS A 42 13.46 -3.16 6.31
N LEU A 43 12.56 -2.69 5.43
CA LEU A 43 12.12 -1.29 5.41
C LEU A 43 11.50 -0.88 6.75
N MET A 44 10.52 -1.65 7.24
CA MET A 44 9.87 -1.44 8.54
C MET A 44 10.86 -1.51 9.70
N GLY A 45 11.78 -2.48 9.67
CA GLY A 45 12.86 -2.59 10.66
C GLY A 45 13.77 -1.35 10.68
N SER A 46 14.06 -0.76 9.51
CA SER A 46 14.87 0.46 9.40
C SER A 46 14.13 1.73 9.86
N LEU A 47 12.80 1.74 9.79
CA LEU A 47 11.97 2.85 10.27
C LEU A 47 11.81 2.85 11.80
N GLY A 48 11.96 1.68 12.43
CA GLY A 48 11.77 1.47 13.86
C GLY A 48 10.30 1.27 14.24
N ALA A 49 10.02 0.28 15.10
CA ALA A 49 8.67 -0.12 15.48
C ALA A 49 7.83 1.02 16.08
N ASP A 50 8.45 1.90 16.88
CA ASP A 50 7.80 3.05 17.51
C ASP A 50 7.33 4.10 16.50
N LYS A 51 8.01 4.24 15.35
CA LYS A 51 7.59 5.19 14.31
C LYS A 51 6.42 4.64 13.50
N LEU A 52 6.37 3.33 13.26
CA LEU A 52 5.33 2.70 12.45
C LEU A 52 3.90 2.85 13.01
N MET A 53 3.73 3.08 14.32
CA MET A 53 2.41 3.11 14.96
C MET A 53 1.74 4.49 15.05
N GLY A 54 2.38 5.60 14.62
CA GLY A 54 1.97 6.93 15.11
C GLY A 54 1.94 8.13 14.17
N SER A 55 2.23 8.04 12.87
CA SER A 55 2.16 9.24 11.99
C SER A 55 1.69 8.93 10.57
N SER A 56 0.91 9.86 9.99
CA SER A 56 0.55 9.89 8.57
C SER A 56 1.77 9.75 7.67
N ASP A 57 2.90 10.32 8.08
CA ASP A 57 4.16 10.30 7.32
C ASP A 57 4.70 8.87 7.10
N ASN A 58 4.39 7.94 8.00
CA ASN A 58 4.82 6.55 7.86
C ASN A 58 3.90 5.75 6.96
N THR A 59 2.59 6.06 6.96
CA THR A 59 1.66 5.54 5.97
C THR A 59 2.12 5.94 4.57
N ASP A 60 2.50 7.20 4.37
CA ASP A 60 2.96 7.71 3.08
C ASP A 60 4.28 7.06 2.63
N ARG A 61 5.23 6.83 3.54
CA ARG A 61 6.48 6.12 3.22
C ARG A 61 6.27 4.67 2.81
N ILE A 62 5.44 3.94 3.55
CA ILE A 62 5.10 2.55 3.22
C ILE A 62 4.36 2.53 1.88
N GLN A 63 3.41 3.45 1.67
CA GLN A 63 2.66 3.57 0.44
C GLN A 63 3.58 3.86 -0.75
N SER A 64 4.53 4.78 -0.58
CA SER A 64 5.54 5.12 -1.59
C SER A 64 6.42 3.93 -1.92
N ALA A 65 6.85 3.16 -0.91
CA ALA A 65 7.61 1.94 -1.13
C ALA A 65 6.80 0.87 -1.87
N LEU A 66 5.49 0.76 -1.59
CA LEU A 66 4.59 -0.18 -2.29
C LEU A 66 4.43 0.24 -3.74
N LEU A 67 4.10 1.51 -3.97
CA LEU A 67 3.90 2.07 -5.30
C LEU A 67 5.18 2.15 -6.11
N SER A 68 6.36 2.15 -5.49
CA SER A 68 7.65 2.07 -6.19
C SER A 68 8.06 0.64 -6.55
N ASP A 69 7.33 -0.36 -6.07
CA ASP A 69 7.59 -1.76 -6.37
C ASP A 69 6.87 -2.18 -7.66
N GLU A 70 7.64 -2.56 -8.68
CA GLU A 70 7.10 -2.96 -9.98
C GLU A 70 6.18 -4.19 -9.89
N SER A 71 6.48 -5.14 -9.01
CA SER A 71 5.62 -6.31 -8.81
C SER A 71 4.28 -5.88 -8.24
N PHE A 72 4.29 -5.02 -7.21
CA PHE A 72 3.07 -4.50 -6.62
C PHE A 72 2.25 -3.69 -7.63
N GLN A 73 2.88 -2.81 -8.43
CA GLN A 73 2.17 -2.06 -9.48
C GLN A 73 1.50 -3.00 -10.50
N LYS A 74 2.21 -4.07 -10.91
CA LYS A 74 1.69 -5.05 -11.86
C LYS A 74 0.50 -5.83 -11.27
N GLU A 75 0.61 -6.27 -10.02
CA GLU A 75 -0.47 -6.98 -9.31
C GLU A 75 -1.68 -6.06 -9.07
N MET A 76 -1.47 -4.81 -8.66
CA MET A 76 -2.51 -3.77 -8.58
C MET A 76 -3.19 -3.58 -9.94
N GLY A 77 -2.44 -3.57 -11.04
CA GLY A 77 -2.99 -3.44 -12.38
C GLY A 77 -3.91 -4.56 -12.84
N SER A 78 -3.92 -5.70 -12.15
CA SER A 78 -4.89 -6.78 -12.40
C SER A 78 -6.18 -6.63 -11.59
N ILE A 79 -6.20 -5.71 -10.62
CA ILE A 79 -7.32 -5.45 -9.70
C ILE A 79 -8.04 -4.14 -10.08
N LEU A 80 -7.26 -3.14 -10.49
CA LEU A 80 -7.73 -1.81 -10.83
C LEU A 80 -8.25 -1.74 -12.28
N ASP A 81 -9.25 -0.89 -12.51
CA ASP A 81 -9.63 -0.49 -13.87
C ASP A 81 -8.65 0.55 -14.45
N GLU A 82 -8.81 0.90 -15.72
CA GLU A 82 -7.92 1.85 -16.42
C GLU A 82 -7.87 3.22 -15.73
N LYS A 83 -9.01 3.76 -15.28
CA LYS A 83 -9.08 5.08 -14.64
C LYS A 83 -8.39 5.06 -13.27
N GLN A 84 -8.59 3.98 -12.53
CA GLN A 84 -7.94 3.75 -11.25
C GLN A 84 -6.43 3.54 -11.41
N MET A 85 -6.00 2.83 -12.46
CA MET A 85 -4.58 2.66 -12.77
C MET A 85 -3.92 3.99 -13.15
N GLU A 86 -4.58 4.84 -13.93
CA GLU A 86 -4.09 6.19 -14.23
C GLU A 86 -3.95 7.02 -12.95
N ALA A 87 -4.99 7.03 -12.11
CA ALA A 87 -4.94 7.71 -10.81
C ALA A 87 -3.77 7.21 -9.95
N MET A 88 -3.54 5.89 -9.91
CA MET A 88 -2.43 5.27 -9.19
C MET A 88 -1.07 5.75 -9.71
N LYS A 89 -0.86 5.79 -11.02
CA LYS A 89 0.42 6.24 -11.61
C LYS A 89 0.74 7.69 -11.31
N THR A 90 -0.28 8.54 -11.22
CA THR A 90 -0.12 9.96 -10.86
C THR A 90 0.06 10.18 -9.35
N TYR A 91 -0.24 9.17 -8.54
CA TYR A 91 -0.24 9.24 -7.10
C TYR A 91 0.92 8.41 -6.54
N ILE A 92 2.08 9.04 -6.40
CA ILE A 92 3.16 8.55 -5.52
C ILE A 92 3.32 9.64 -4.44
N PRO A 93 2.98 9.34 -3.17
CA PRO A 93 3.23 10.29 -2.08
C PRO A 93 4.71 10.69 -2.06
N LYS A 94 4.99 11.97 -1.76
CA LYS A 94 6.37 12.48 -1.66
C LYS A 94 6.84 12.47 -0.23
#